data_AF-A0AAE4M7I8-F1
#
_entry.id   AF-A0AAE4M7I8-F1
#
_cell.length_a   1.000
_cell.length_b   1.000
_cell.length_c   1.000
_cell.angle_alpha   90.00
_cell.angle_beta   90.00
_cell.angle_gamma   90.00
#
_symmetry.space_group_name_H-M   'P 1'
#
loop_
_entity.id
_entity.type
_entity.pdbx_description
1 polymer ?
#
loop_
_entity_poly.entity_id
_entity_poly.type
_entity_poly.pdbx_seq_one_letter_code
_entity_poly.pdbx_strand_id
1 'polypeptide(L)'
;MSVRRLSSMMLIGLVVMLSGCSLLEVKIESQTVPLTKQELNMRLLTREYAQQFFAQVEQAADALHDQYEPHDKVYQSYILLWKINAEEGLQAAAYQVSPMAALIDTWTFTLQMDQFFTTGPGNELFATDEEKLVSAHLAKEVDKLAQSLLKQEAYIKTQAFVAEFVKQHPFADLSMIRTPAYRGWLDANQISEEEAVTTLGTMPEALGDVSDRLSLVSEQTPKIMTWKAQLLALNSSASIEKVNAALNSLQVTADSMKDFIDNNPEYMRYLAEQMAVELQPLVDDIDQKTQARLSQLGEERQALELMVARERQEIAQIITHEREKFAQDMDRVSQEVVSLAMTKLIELVKSTIIYFILFIAVIFFAPLGLGYWFGKRAAVKTQVKQS
;
A
#
# COMPACT_ATOMS: atom_id res chain seq x y z
N MET A 1 -23.58 57.52 58.65
CA MET A 1 -22.38 57.11 57.87
C MET A 1 -22.38 55.61 57.45
N SER A 2 -23.48 54.86 57.57
CA SER A 2 -23.49 53.40 57.33
C SER A 2 -23.91 53.00 55.90
N VAL A 3 -24.96 53.62 55.33
CA VAL A 3 -25.58 53.16 54.07
C VAL A 3 -24.71 53.40 52.83
N ARG A 4 -23.96 54.51 52.80
CA ARG A 4 -23.13 54.90 51.65
C ARG A 4 -21.83 54.08 51.52
N ARG A 5 -21.34 53.51 52.63
CA ARG A 5 -20.20 52.57 52.63
C ARG A 5 -20.64 51.17 52.20
N LEU A 6 -21.85 50.74 52.58
CA LEU A 6 -22.41 49.44 52.17
C LEU A 6 -22.66 49.37 50.65
N SER A 7 -23.21 50.43 50.07
CA SER A 7 -23.43 50.52 48.61
C SER A 7 -22.12 50.52 47.83
N SER A 8 -21.07 51.17 48.35
CA SER A 8 -19.75 51.17 47.71
C SER A 8 -19.06 49.80 47.80
N MET A 9 -19.23 49.04 48.89
CA MET A 9 -18.70 47.68 49.01
C MET A 9 -19.45 46.69 48.10
N MET A 10 -20.75 46.87 47.91
CA MET A 10 -21.55 46.03 47.03
C MET A 10 -21.21 46.27 45.55
N LEU A 11 -20.89 47.51 45.17
CA LEU A 11 -20.42 47.84 43.81
C LEU A 11 -19.02 47.25 43.53
N ILE A 12 -18.12 47.28 44.50
CA ILE A 12 -16.78 46.70 44.37
C ILE A 12 -16.86 45.16 44.28
N GLY A 13 -17.74 44.52 45.06
CA GLY A 13 -17.98 43.07 44.98
C GLY A 13 -18.53 42.64 43.62
N LEU A 14 -19.42 43.44 43.02
CA LEU A 14 -19.98 43.15 41.70
C LEU A 14 -18.91 43.26 40.59
N VAL A 15 -18.03 44.26 40.66
CA VAL A 15 -16.92 44.44 39.70
C VAL A 15 -15.89 43.31 39.80
N VAL A 16 -15.60 42.79 41.01
CA VAL A 16 -14.68 41.65 41.19
C VAL A 16 -15.27 40.34 40.65
N MET A 17 -16.59 40.15 40.73
CA MET A 17 -17.28 38.97 40.16
C MET A 17 -17.37 39.01 38.63
N LEU A 18 -17.38 40.19 38.01
CA LEU A 18 -17.38 40.36 36.55
C LEU A 18 -15.98 40.19 35.92
N SER A 19 -14.91 40.27 36.70
CA SER A 19 -13.52 40.02 36.26
C SER A 19 -13.13 38.54 36.16
N GLY A 20 -14.03 37.62 36.52
CA GLY A 20 -13.77 36.18 36.55
C GLY A 20 -13.94 35.45 35.21
N CYS A 21 -14.32 36.14 34.14
CA CYS A 21 -14.60 35.50 32.83
C CYS A 21 -13.38 35.45 31.88
N SER A 22 -12.15 35.50 32.40
CA SER A 22 -10.93 35.48 31.58
C SER A 22 -10.03 34.27 31.88
N LEU A 23 -10.62 33.09 32.05
CA LEU A 23 -9.85 31.84 32.01
C LEU A 23 -10.72 30.60 31.72
N LEU A 24 -11.71 30.73 30.85
CA LEU A 24 -12.14 29.56 30.08
C LEU A 24 -11.27 29.58 28.82
N GLU A 25 -10.03 29.16 28.98
CA GLU A 25 -9.20 28.70 27.88
C GLU A 25 -9.91 27.45 27.35
N VAL A 26 -10.91 27.67 26.49
CA VAL A 26 -11.44 26.63 25.63
C VAL A 26 -10.25 26.24 24.78
N LYS A 27 -9.51 25.22 25.26
CA LYS A 27 -8.69 24.38 24.42
C LYS A 27 -9.63 23.80 23.40
N ILE A 28 -9.87 24.55 22.33
CA ILE A 28 -10.11 23.94 21.05
C ILE A 28 -8.84 23.12 20.87
N GLU A 29 -8.92 21.83 21.18
CA GLU A 29 -7.91 20.86 20.80
C GLU A 29 -7.90 20.89 19.27
N SER A 30 -7.26 21.92 18.69
CA SER A 30 -6.80 21.83 17.32
C SER A 30 -5.91 20.61 17.31
N GLN A 31 -6.31 19.59 16.55
CA GLN A 31 -5.66 18.29 16.44
C GLN A 31 -4.27 18.39 15.78
N THR A 32 -3.48 19.42 16.09
CA THR A 32 -2.14 19.63 15.57
C THR A 32 -1.17 18.87 16.47
N VAL A 33 -0.95 17.60 16.16
CA VAL A 33 0.16 16.84 16.75
C VAL A 33 1.45 17.38 16.11
N PRO A 34 2.38 17.97 16.89
CA PRO A 34 3.65 18.44 16.37
C PRO A 34 4.44 17.28 15.78
N LEU A 35 5.20 17.57 14.73
CA LEU A 35 6.05 16.54 14.13
C LEU A 35 7.15 16.13 15.12
N THR A 36 7.45 14.84 15.13
CA THR A 36 8.59 14.33 15.87
C THR A 36 9.90 14.82 15.24
N LYS A 37 10.98 14.84 16.03
CA LYS A 37 12.32 15.17 15.51
C LYS A 37 12.73 14.29 14.31
N GLN A 38 12.30 13.03 14.31
CA GLN A 38 12.57 12.11 13.22
C GLN A 38 11.81 12.52 11.95
N GLU A 39 10.54 12.89 12.05
CA GLU A 39 9.71 13.35 10.94
C GLU A 39 10.20 14.69 10.37
N LEU A 40 10.61 15.62 11.23
CA LEU A 40 11.23 16.89 10.80
C LEU A 40 12.53 16.65 10.02
N ASN A 41 13.43 15.80 10.55
CA ASN A 41 14.66 15.44 9.87
C ASN A 41 14.39 14.71 8.55
N MET A 42 13.39 13.82 8.53
CA MET A 42 12.98 13.10 7.33
C MET A 42 12.49 14.06 6.25
N ARG A 43 11.63 15.02 6.60
CA ARG A 43 11.16 16.06 5.68
C ARG A 43 12.32 16.87 5.14
N LEU A 44 13.18 17.38 6.02
CA LEU A 44 14.32 18.22 5.64
C LEU A 44 15.27 17.49 4.70
N LEU A 45 15.75 16.31 5.10
CA LEU A 45 16.77 15.58 4.36
C LEU A 45 16.23 14.96 3.06
N THR A 46 14.94 14.59 3.00
CA THR A 46 14.31 14.14 1.74
C THR A 46 14.21 15.29 0.74
N ARG A 47 13.93 16.53 1.20
CA ARG A 47 13.89 17.72 0.34
C ARG A 47 15.28 18.15 -0.11
N GLU A 48 16.28 18.08 0.77
CA GLU A 48 17.67 18.33 0.41
C GLU A 48 18.13 17.34 -0.67
N TYR A 49 17.81 16.06 -0.50
CA TYR A 49 18.05 15.04 -1.53
C TYR A 49 17.35 15.38 -2.85
N ALA A 50 16.11 15.87 -2.82
CA ALA A 50 15.41 16.28 -4.03
C ALA A 50 16.15 17.39 -4.79
N GLN A 51 16.68 18.39 -4.08
CA GLN A 51 17.51 19.44 -4.70
C GLN A 51 18.78 18.88 -5.36
N GLN A 52 19.45 17.94 -4.67
CA GLN A 52 20.63 17.27 -5.22
C GLN A 52 20.29 16.40 -6.44
N PHE A 53 19.14 15.71 -6.40
CA PHE A 53 18.64 14.93 -7.53
C PHE A 53 18.41 15.82 -8.75
N PHE A 54 17.71 16.95 -8.59
CA PHE A 54 17.43 17.88 -9.70
C PHE A 54 18.75 18.34 -10.34
N ALA A 55 19.69 18.84 -9.54
CA ALA A 55 20.97 19.31 -10.04
C ALA A 55 21.76 18.23 -10.79
N GLN A 56 21.77 16.99 -10.30
CA GLN A 56 22.50 15.90 -10.94
C GLN A 56 21.84 15.39 -12.22
N VAL A 57 20.51 15.29 -12.24
CA VAL A 57 19.76 14.94 -13.46
C VAL A 57 19.93 16.05 -14.51
N GLU A 58 19.80 17.31 -14.12
CA GLU A 58 20.05 18.46 -15.00
C GLU A 58 21.45 18.39 -15.61
N GLN A 59 22.49 18.21 -14.78
CA GLN A 59 23.88 18.14 -15.24
C GLN A 59 24.14 16.96 -16.17
N ALA A 60 23.62 15.77 -15.86
CA ALA A 60 23.81 14.59 -16.69
C ALA A 60 23.07 14.72 -18.03
N ALA A 61 21.86 15.26 -18.02
CA ALA A 61 21.08 15.50 -19.23
C ALA A 61 21.69 16.59 -20.11
N ASP A 62 22.26 17.65 -19.52
CA ASP A 62 23.00 18.68 -20.28
C ASP A 62 24.30 18.12 -20.87
N ALA A 63 24.99 17.24 -20.15
CA ALA A 63 26.15 16.53 -20.69
C ALA A 63 25.77 15.59 -21.85
N LEU A 64 24.60 14.94 -21.80
CA LEU A 64 24.07 14.19 -22.94
C LEU A 64 23.68 15.11 -24.10
N HIS A 65 23.06 16.26 -23.81
CA HIS A 65 22.62 17.22 -24.83
C HIS A 65 23.77 17.61 -25.77
N ASP A 66 24.95 17.88 -25.20
CA ASP A 66 26.17 18.26 -25.93
C ASP A 66 26.77 17.12 -26.79
N GLN A 67 26.36 15.87 -26.55
CA GLN A 67 26.86 14.70 -27.30
C GLN A 67 26.04 14.37 -28.54
N TYR A 68 24.80 14.86 -28.63
CA TYR A 68 23.96 14.68 -29.81
C TYR A 68 23.97 15.93 -30.69
N GLU A 69 23.78 15.73 -31.99
CA GLU A 69 23.65 16.85 -32.93
C GLU A 69 22.49 17.76 -32.52
N PRO A 70 22.65 19.11 -32.56
CA PRO A 70 21.59 20.04 -32.15
C PRO A 70 20.29 19.92 -32.96
N HIS A 71 20.36 19.34 -34.16
CA HIS A 71 19.22 19.13 -35.04
C HIS A 71 18.61 17.72 -34.94
N ASP A 72 19.16 16.85 -34.10
CA ASP A 72 18.60 15.54 -33.84
C ASP A 72 17.35 15.64 -32.97
N LYS A 73 16.20 15.83 -33.64
CA LYS A 73 14.92 16.02 -32.96
C LYS A 73 14.56 14.88 -32.02
N VAL A 74 14.97 13.65 -32.32
CA VAL A 74 14.52 12.47 -31.57
C VAL A 74 15.25 12.41 -30.23
N TYR A 75 16.58 12.35 -30.25
CA TYR A 75 17.36 12.23 -29.02
C TYR A 75 17.32 13.50 -28.18
N GLN A 76 17.27 14.68 -28.81
CA GLN A 76 17.06 15.94 -28.08
C GLN A 76 15.70 15.99 -27.39
N SER A 77 14.66 15.41 -27.99
CA SER A 77 13.35 15.27 -27.32
C SER A 77 13.40 14.28 -26.16
N TYR A 78 14.14 13.16 -26.29
CA TYR A 78 14.28 12.17 -25.22
C TYR A 78 15.01 12.74 -24.00
N ILE A 79 16.06 13.52 -24.21
CA ILE A 79 16.79 14.20 -23.12
C ILE A 79 15.86 15.17 -22.38
N LEU A 80 15.11 16.01 -23.12
CA LEU A 80 14.16 16.95 -22.51
C LEU A 80 13.04 16.23 -21.77
N LEU A 81 12.48 15.16 -22.34
CA LEU A 81 11.46 14.35 -21.69
C LEU A 81 11.99 13.71 -20.40
N TRP A 82 13.23 13.22 -20.39
CA TRP A 82 13.85 12.72 -19.17
C TRP A 82 13.95 13.82 -18.10
N LYS A 83 14.54 14.98 -18.41
CA LYS A 83 14.66 16.10 -17.45
C LYS A 83 13.31 16.48 -16.85
N ILE A 84 12.34 16.77 -17.72
CA ILE A 84 11.01 17.22 -17.32
C ILE A 84 10.33 16.19 -16.41
N ASN A 85 10.26 14.93 -16.84
CA ASN A 85 9.47 13.92 -16.13
C ASN A 85 10.17 13.40 -14.87
N ALA A 86 11.51 13.36 -14.85
CA ALA A 86 12.27 13.01 -13.66
C ALA A 86 12.09 14.06 -12.56
N GLU A 87 12.17 15.35 -12.92
CA GLU A 87 12.00 16.44 -11.95
C GLU A 87 10.55 16.59 -11.47
N GLU A 88 9.56 16.56 -12.38
CA GLU A 88 8.15 16.61 -11.99
C GLU A 88 7.74 15.39 -11.15
N GLY A 89 8.22 14.21 -11.52
CA GLY A 89 7.94 12.96 -10.83
C GLY A 89 8.54 12.93 -9.42
N LEU A 90 9.81 13.32 -9.27
CA LEU A 90 10.46 13.38 -7.97
C LEU A 90 9.92 14.53 -7.10
N GLN A 91 9.59 15.69 -7.68
CA GLN A 91 8.93 16.76 -6.95
C GLN A 91 7.61 16.27 -6.33
N ALA A 92 6.79 15.56 -7.11
CA ALA A 92 5.54 14.99 -6.62
C ALA A 92 5.75 13.89 -5.56
N ALA A 93 6.90 13.22 -5.56
CA ALA A 93 7.27 12.22 -4.57
C ALA A 93 7.78 12.85 -3.27
N ALA A 94 8.73 13.78 -3.34
CA ALA A 94 9.46 14.34 -2.19
C ALA A 94 8.68 15.42 -1.41
N TYR A 95 7.72 16.09 -2.05
CA TYR A 95 6.95 17.19 -1.43
C TYR A 95 5.54 16.77 -0.98
N GLN A 96 5.43 15.56 -0.44
CA GLN A 96 4.20 15.10 0.21
C GLN A 96 4.02 15.71 1.60
N VAL A 97 2.77 15.68 2.07
CA VAL A 97 2.40 16.15 3.42
C VAL A 97 3.08 15.28 4.49
N SER A 98 2.96 13.96 4.37
CA SER A 98 3.59 12.99 5.28
C SER A 98 5.09 12.85 4.95
N PRO A 99 5.99 13.08 5.91
CA PRO A 99 7.42 12.87 5.71
C PRO A 99 7.77 11.43 5.36
N MET A 100 7.07 10.45 5.95
CA MET A 100 7.27 9.04 5.66
C MET A 100 6.84 8.68 4.23
N ALA A 101 5.69 9.20 3.81
CA ALA A 101 5.22 9.02 2.44
C ALA A 101 6.18 9.65 1.43
N ALA A 102 6.69 10.85 1.75
CA ALA A 102 7.69 11.53 0.94
C ALA A 102 8.96 10.69 0.78
N LEU A 103 9.50 10.14 1.88
CA LEU A 103 10.70 9.30 1.84
C LEU A 103 10.48 8.04 1.00
N ILE A 104 9.37 7.32 1.22
CA ILE A 104 9.09 6.05 0.54
C ILE A 104 8.86 6.25 -0.95
N ASP A 105 8.06 7.25 -1.33
CA ASP A 105 7.79 7.52 -2.74
C ASP A 105 9.03 8.06 -3.45
N THR A 106 9.87 8.88 -2.78
CA THR A 106 11.15 9.36 -3.34
C THR A 106 12.10 8.19 -3.57
N TRP A 107 12.25 7.32 -2.57
CA TRP A 107 13.09 6.12 -2.67
C TRP A 107 12.62 5.21 -3.80
N THR A 108 11.31 4.96 -3.88
CA THR A 108 10.73 4.13 -4.95
C THR A 108 10.94 4.75 -6.32
N PHE A 109 10.63 6.04 -6.49
CA PHE A 109 10.77 6.76 -7.76
C PHE A 109 12.21 6.70 -8.29
N THR A 110 13.19 6.98 -7.43
CA THR A 110 14.60 6.95 -7.84
C THR A 110 15.03 5.54 -8.25
N LEU A 111 14.61 4.49 -7.53
CA LEU A 111 14.93 3.11 -7.90
C LEU A 111 14.20 2.66 -9.18
N GLN A 112 12.98 3.15 -9.44
CA GLN A 112 12.29 2.92 -10.71
C GLN A 112 13.04 3.59 -11.88
N MET A 113 13.58 4.80 -11.68
CA MET A 113 14.39 5.48 -12.68
C MET A 113 15.71 4.74 -12.95
N ASP A 114 16.41 4.31 -11.90
CA ASP A 114 17.61 3.47 -12.03
C ASP A 114 17.30 2.15 -12.75
N GLN A 115 16.22 1.46 -12.37
CA GLN A 115 15.79 0.24 -13.06
C GLN A 115 15.49 0.51 -14.55
N PHE A 116 14.79 1.60 -14.86
CA PHE A 116 14.44 1.97 -16.23
C PHE A 116 15.67 2.11 -17.14
N PHE A 117 16.73 2.77 -16.66
CA PHE A 117 17.95 2.97 -17.44
C PHE A 117 18.94 1.79 -17.37
N THR A 118 18.97 1.02 -16.28
CA THR A 118 19.98 -0.06 -16.12
C THR A 118 19.52 -1.41 -16.66
N THR A 119 18.22 -1.71 -16.60
CA THR A 119 17.69 -3.05 -16.95
C THR A 119 16.36 -3.00 -17.70
N GLY A 120 15.69 -1.85 -17.69
CA GLY A 120 14.38 -1.64 -18.30
C GLY A 120 14.44 -1.14 -19.74
N PRO A 121 13.29 -0.65 -20.27
CA PRO A 121 13.17 -0.18 -21.65
C PRO A 121 14.08 0.99 -22.01
N GLY A 122 14.58 1.73 -21.02
CA GLY A 122 15.48 2.87 -21.21
C GLY A 122 16.96 2.49 -21.38
N ASN A 123 17.32 1.20 -21.29
CA ASN A 123 18.73 0.79 -21.23
C ASN A 123 19.56 1.07 -22.48
N GLU A 124 18.94 1.02 -23.64
CA GLU A 124 19.59 1.29 -24.93
C GLU A 124 19.09 2.62 -25.53
N LEU A 125 18.53 3.50 -24.68
CA LEU A 125 17.89 4.74 -25.14
C LEU A 125 18.90 5.79 -25.59
N PHE A 126 20.07 5.82 -24.95
CA PHE A 126 21.16 6.73 -25.29
C PHE A 126 22.43 5.96 -25.69
N ALA A 127 23.30 6.62 -26.46
CA ALA A 127 24.54 6.06 -26.99
C ALA A 127 25.64 5.88 -25.93
N THR A 128 25.52 6.58 -24.82
CA THR A 128 26.46 6.62 -23.72
C THR A 128 25.76 6.23 -22.41
N ASP A 129 26.49 6.20 -21.30
CA ASP A 129 25.99 5.64 -20.04
C ASP A 129 25.74 6.72 -18.95
N GLU A 130 25.73 8.02 -19.28
CA GLU A 130 25.55 9.12 -18.32
C GLU A 130 24.27 8.96 -17.50
N GLU A 131 23.15 8.62 -18.14
CA GLU A 131 21.86 8.39 -17.49
C GLU A 131 21.91 7.19 -16.54
N LYS A 132 22.65 6.13 -16.89
CA LYS A 132 22.84 4.95 -16.04
C LYS A 132 23.71 5.27 -14.85
N LEU A 133 24.79 6.01 -15.07
CA LEU A 133 25.73 6.40 -14.01
C LEU A 133 25.06 7.32 -12.99
N VAL A 134 24.33 8.33 -13.44
CA VAL A 134 23.65 9.27 -12.53
C VAL A 134 22.48 8.62 -11.81
N SER A 135 21.66 7.80 -12.49
CA SER A 135 20.53 7.12 -11.86
C SER A 135 20.98 6.11 -10.81
N ALA A 136 22.00 5.31 -11.11
CA ALA A 136 22.59 4.37 -10.14
C ALA A 136 23.26 5.06 -8.96
N HIS A 137 23.85 6.25 -9.18
CA HIS A 137 24.39 7.07 -8.09
C HIS A 137 23.27 7.59 -7.19
N LEU A 138 22.24 8.20 -7.77
CA LEU A 138 21.09 8.72 -7.04
C LEU A 138 20.34 7.64 -6.26
N ALA A 139 20.22 6.43 -6.83
CA ALA A 139 19.64 5.26 -6.17
C ALA A 139 20.40 4.86 -4.90
N LYS A 140 21.73 4.89 -4.95
CA LYS A 140 22.57 4.60 -3.77
C LYS A 140 22.45 5.70 -2.71
N GLU A 141 22.36 6.95 -3.11
CA GLU A 141 22.24 8.07 -2.17
C GLU A 141 20.89 8.08 -1.45
N VAL A 142 19.78 7.77 -2.14
CA VAL A 142 18.47 7.68 -1.47
C VAL A 142 18.36 6.46 -0.54
N ASP A 143 19.01 5.34 -0.88
CA ASP A 143 19.10 4.16 -0.01
C ASP A 143 19.86 4.48 1.29
N LYS A 144 21.01 5.16 1.18
CA LYS A 144 21.75 5.67 2.35
C LYS A 144 20.95 6.67 3.17
N LEU A 145 20.24 7.58 2.51
CA LEU A 145 19.36 8.53 3.18
C LEU A 145 18.30 7.79 4.00
N ALA A 146 17.60 6.84 3.40
CA ALA A 146 16.58 6.04 4.08
C ALA A 146 17.19 5.24 5.25
N GLN A 147 18.38 4.67 5.06
CA GLN A 147 19.12 3.98 6.12
C GLN A 147 19.43 4.89 7.32
N SER A 148 19.74 6.17 7.07
CA SER A 148 20.03 7.15 8.12
C SER A 148 18.80 7.63 8.88
N LEU A 149 17.63 7.64 8.21
CA LEU A 149 16.38 8.17 8.74
C LEU A 149 15.50 7.12 9.44
N LEU A 150 15.65 5.85 9.05
CA LEU A 150 14.84 4.74 9.56
C LEU A 150 15.62 3.91 10.58
N LYS A 151 14.91 3.36 11.56
CA LYS A 151 15.48 2.34 12.45
C LYS A 151 15.82 1.10 11.64
N GLN A 152 16.87 0.37 12.02
CA GLN A 152 17.37 -0.78 11.27
C GLN A 152 16.29 -1.80 10.85
N GLU A 153 15.38 -2.17 11.76
CA GLU A 153 14.30 -3.11 11.43
C GLU A 153 13.33 -2.54 10.40
N ALA A 154 12.90 -1.29 10.56
CA ALA A 154 12.01 -0.60 9.63
C ALA A 154 12.70 -0.40 8.28
N TYR A 155 13.99 -0.04 8.27
CA TYR A 155 14.78 0.08 7.05
C TYR A 155 14.80 -1.22 6.26
N ILE A 156 15.11 -2.36 6.87
CA ILE A 156 15.17 -3.65 6.17
C ILE A 156 13.81 -4.02 5.58
N LYS A 157 12.71 -3.84 6.34
CA LYS A 157 11.35 -4.10 5.84
C LYS A 157 10.98 -3.18 4.68
N THR A 158 11.23 -1.88 4.81
CA THR A 158 10.96 -0.89 3.77
C THR A 158 11.82 -1.12 2.53
N GLN A 159 13.11 -1.45 2.68
CA GLN A 159 14.00 -1.76 1.56
C GLN A 159 13.49 -2.96 0.77
N ALA A 160 13.07 -4.03 1.47
CA ALA A 160 12.50 -5.21 0.83
C ALA A 160 11.19 -4.88 0.09
N PHE A 161 10.32 -4.06 0.70
CA PHE A 161 9.11 -3.57 0.06
C PHE A 161 9.42 -2.76 -1.20
N VAL A 162 10.29 -1.75 -1.11
CA VAL A 162 10.63 -0.87 -2.24
C VAL A 162 11.22 -1.69 -3.39
N ALA A 163 12.16 -2.60 -3.09
CA ALA A 163 12.76 -3.45 -4.11
C ALA A 163 11.75 -4.35 -4.83
N GLU A 164 10.70 -4.80 -4.14
CA GLU A 164 9.63 -5.59 -4.74
C GLU A 164 8.64 -4.71 -5.52
N PHE A 165 8.26 -3.56 -4.96
CA PHE A 165 7.34 -2.61 -5.59
C PHE A 165 7.89 -2.09 -6.93
N VAL A 166 9.19 -1.76 -6.98
CA VAL A 166 9.88 -1.31 -8.20
C VAL A 166 9.77 -2.36 -9.31
N LYS A 167 9.94 -3.65 -8.99
CA LYS A 167 9.80 -4.74 -9.97
C LYS A 167 8.38 -4.91 -10.49
N GLN A 168 7.38 -4.68 -9.64
CA GLN A 168 5.97 -4.82 -10.00
C GLN A 168 5.44 -3.60 -10.77
N HIS A 169 6.05 -2.44 -10.55
CA HIS A 169 5.65 -1.17 -11.16
C HIS A 169 6.85 -0.49 -11.86
N PRO A 170 7.47 -1.11 -12.87
CA PRO A 170 8.58 -0.47 -13.59
C PRO A 170 8.08 0.73 -14.42
N PHE A 171 8.93 1.73 -14.66
CA PHE A 171 8.61 2.74 -15.67
C PHE A 171 8.63 2.12 -17.07
N ALA A 172 7.57 2.38 -17.84
CA ALA A 172 7.43 1.85 -19.19
C ALA A 172 8.19 2.70 -20.23
N ASP A 173 8.23 4.00 -20.03
CA ASP A 173 8.83 4.97 -20.95
C ASP A 173 9.27 6.24 -20.20
N LEU A 174 9.82 7.21 -20.95
CA LEU A 174 10.31 8.48 -20.42
C LEU A 174 9.23 9.36 -19.76
N SER A 175 7.94 9.04 -19.86
CA SER A 175 6.89 9.73 -19.10
C SER A 175 7.04 9.57 -17.58
N MET A 176 7.74 8.52 -17.13
CA MET A 176 8.04 8.25 -15.71
C MET A 176 6.81 8.40 -14.80
N ILE A 177 5.64 7.97 -15.28
CA ILE A 177 4.38 8.07 -14.53
C ILE A 177 4.50 7.22 -13.28
N ARG A 178 4.56 7.89 -12.12
CA ARG A 178 4.69 7.23 -10.83
C ARG A 178 3.39 6.57 -10.38
N THR A 179 3.53 5.40 -9.78
CA THR A 179 2.48 4.80 -8.94
C THR A 179 2.84 5.09 -7.48
N PRO A 180 2.01 5.81 -6.71
CA PRO A 180 2.31 6.08 -5.30
C PRO A 180 2.50 4.79 -4.50
N ALA A 181 3.67 4.62 -3.88
CA ALA A 181 4.07 3.39 -3.20
C ALA A 181 3.67 3.38 -1.73
N TYR A 182 3.47 4.56 -1.13
CA TYR A 182 3.15 4.68 0.29
C TYR A 182 1.93 3.86 0.74
N ARG A 183 0.86 3.80 -0.06
CA ARG A 183 -0.33 2.98 0.27
C ARG A 183 0.02 1.49 0.32
N GLY A 184 0.70 0.98 -0.70
CA GLY A 184 1.17 -0.40 -0.71
C GLY A 184 2.13 -0.70 0.45
N TRP A 185 2.92 0.31 0.87
CA TRP A 185 3.80 0.17 2.03
C TRP A 185 3.01 0.06 3.35
N LEU A 186 1.93 0.83 3.51
CA LEU A 186 1.04 0.71 4.67
C LEU A 186 0.43 -0.69 4.75
N ASP A 187 -0.10 -1.18 3.62
CA ASP A 187 -0.67 -2.54 3.52
C ASP A 187 0.37 -3.61 3.88
N ALA A 188 1.59 -3.51 3.34
CA ALA A 188 2.68 -4.45 3.61
C ALA A 188 3.11 -4.47 5.08
N ASN A 189 2.96 -3.34 5.79
CA ASN A 189 3.29 -3.21 7.21
C ASN A 189 2.07 -3.40 8.13
N GLN A 190 0.89 -3.72 7.58
CA GLN A 190 -0.36 -3.90 8.33
C GLN A 190 -0.74 -2.66 9.16
N ILE A 191 -0.41 -1.47 8.64
CA ILE A 191 -0.76 -0.19 9.26
C ILE A 191 -2.11 0.23 8.68
N SER A 192 -3.09 0.47 9.55
CA SER A 192 -4.39 0.95 9.07
C SER A 192 -4.28 2.38 8.51
N GLU A 193 -5.10 2.72 7.51
CA GLU A 193 -5.14 4.09 6.98
C GLU A 193 -5.50 5.13 8.06
N GLU A 194 -6.23 4.73 9.10
CA GLU A 194 -6.57 5.56 10.27
C GLU A 194 -5.35 5.82 11.17
N GLU A 195 -4.40 4.89 11.25
CA GLU A 195 -3.13 5.03 11.99
C GLU A 195 -2.04 5.71 11.15
N ALA A 196 -2.23 5.81 9.83
CA ALA A 196 -1.35 6.56 8.94
C ALA A 196 -1.56 8.06 9.16
N VAL A 197 -1.09 8.56 10.31
CA VAL A 197 -1.26 9.95 10.73
C VAL A 197 -0.76 10.90 9.63
N THR A 198 -1.69 11.58 8.96
CA THR A 198 -1.41 12.67 8.03
C THR A 198 -1.46 14.01 8.76
N THR A 199 -0.69 14.16 9.85
CA THR A 199 -0.62 15.45 10.54
C THR A 199 0.15 16.45 9.67
N LEU A 200 -0.41 17.64 9.49
CA LEU A 200 0.28 18.78 8.88
C LEU A 200 1.38 19.35 9.81
N GLY A 201 1.43 18.87 11.05
CA GLY A 201 2.19 19.48 12.14
C GLY A 201 1.41 20.63 12.78
N THR A 202 2.12 21.42 13.56
CA THR A 202 1.64 22.70 14.09
C THR A 202 1.53 23.74 12.97
N MET A 203 0.73 24.79 13.19
CA MET A 203 0.60 25.89 12.21
C MET A 203 1.97 26.43 11.73
N PRO A 204 2.97 26.71 12.60
CA PRO A 204 4.29 27.13 12.12
C PRO A 204 4.99 26.10 11.22
N GLU A 205 4.86 24.80 11.51
CA GLU A 205 5.44 23.73 10.69
C GLU A 205 4.75 23.61 9.33
N ALA A 206 3.41 23.76 9.29
CA ALA A 206 2.63 23.78 8.06
C ALA A 206 2.95 25.02 7.21
N LEU A 207 3.12 26.19 7.84
CA LEU A 207 3.50 27.41 7.14
C LEU A 207 4.93 27.36 6.61
N GLY A 208 5.87 26.79 7.37
CA GLY A 208 7.21 26.47 6.90
C GLY A 208 7.17 25.54 5.69
N ASP A 209 6.33 24.49 5.72
CA ASP A 209 6.13 23.60 4.57
C ASP A 209 5.63 24.33 3.32
N VAL A 210 4.63 25.22 3.47
CA VAL A 210 4.12 26.03 2.36
C VAL A 210 5.22 26.94 1.80
N SER A 211 6.03 27.56 2.66
CA SER A 211 7.14 28.41 2.25
C SER A 211 8.18 27.63 1.44
N ASP A 212 8.59 26.45 1.91
CA ASP A 212 9.54 25.58 1.19
C ASP A 212 9.02 25.20 -0.21
N ARG A 213 7.74 24.82 -0.29
CA ARG A 213 7.11 24.46 -1.57
C ARG A 213 7.01 25.65 -2.52
N LEU A 214 6.73 26.84 -2.00
CA LEU A 214 6.67 28.04 -2.82
C LEU A 214 8.05 28.39 -3.39
N SER A 215 9.10 28.31 -2.54
CA SER A 215 10.49 28.50 -2.99
C SER A 215 10.85 27.51 -4.09
N LEU A 216 10.53 26.22 -3.91
CA LEU A 216 10.69 25.19 -4.95
C LEU A 216 9.95 25.55 -6.25
N VAL A 217 8.67 25.91 -6.16
CA VAL A 217 7.86 26.24 -7.33
C VAL A 217 8.43 27.43 -8.08
N SER A 218 8.89 28.46 -7.36
CA SER A 218 9.54 29.63 -7.95
C SER A 218 10.85 29.29 -8.66
N GLU A 219 11.61 28.32 -8.15
CA GLU A 219 12.87 27.86 -8.77
C GLU A 219 12.66 26.91 -9.95
N GLN A 220 11.77 25.92 -9.82
CA GLN A 220 11.65 24.80 -10.77
C GLN A 220 10.69 25.08 -11.93
N THR A 221 9.59 25.78 -11.69
CA THR A 221 8.57 26.05 -12.73
C THR A 221 9.15 26.74 -13.98
N PRO A 222 10.02 27.76 -13.87
CA PRO A 222 10.60 28.43 -15.04
C PRO A 222 11.48 27.49 -15.86
N LYS A 223 12.27 26.63 -15.21
CA LYS A 223 13.13 25.64 -15.86
C LYS A 223 12.29 24.62 -16.64
N ILE A 224 11.30 24.02 -15.98
CA ILE A 224 10.40 23.03 -16.59
C ILE A 224 9.64 23.65 -17.77
N MET A 225 9.12 24.87 -17.61
CA MET A 225 8.44 25.59 -18.70
C MET A 225 9.38 25.86 -19.88
N THR A 226 10.63 26.21 -19.60
CA THR A 226 11.67 26.40 -20.61
C THR A 226 11.91 25.12 -21.41
N TRP A 227 12.10 23.99 -20.73
CA TRP A 227 12.31 22.71 -21.40
C TRP A 227 11.07 22.22 -22.15
N LYS A 228 9.86 22.37 -21.59
CA LYS A 228 8.60 22.03 -22.28
C LYS A 228 8.44 22.83 -23.56
N ALA A 229 8.80 24.12 -23.53
CA ALA A 229 8.72 24.98 -24.69
C ALA A 229 9.82 24.68 -25.72
N GLN A 230 11.05 24.31 -25.30
CA GLN A 230 12.09 23.77 -26.17
C GLN A 230 11.65 22.47 -26.86
N LEU A 231 11.03 21.55 -26.11
CA LEU A 231 10.49 20.29 -26.63
C LEU A 231 9.40 20.55 -27.68
N LEU A 232 8.49 21.50 -27.42
CA LEU A 232 7.49 21.95 -28.39
C LEU A 232 8.13 22.61 -29.62
N ALA A 233 9.18 23.41 -29.46
CA ALA A 233 9.85 24.07 -30.58
C ALA A 233 10.59 23.06 -31.48
N LEU A 234 11.23 22.03 -30.91
CA LEU A 234 11.87 20.94 -31.67
C LEU A 234 10.85 20.17 -32.53
N ASN A 235 9.66 19.94 -31.98
CA ASN A 235 8.60 19.13 -32.58
C ASN A 235 7.54 19.94 -33.36
N SER A 236 7.64 21.27 -33.41
CA SER A 236 6.74 22.15 -34.16
C SER A 236 7.48 22.92 -35.25
N SER A 237 6.72 23.61 -36.11
CA SER A 237 7.26 24.57 -37.09
C SER A 237 7.42 25.99 -36.51
N ALA A 238 7.20 26.18 -35.21
CA ALA A 238 7.33 27.48 -34.55
C ALA A 238 8.81 27.87 -34.41
N SER A 239 9.15 29.16 -34.52
CA SER A 239 10.55 29.59 -34.41
C SER A 239 11.01 29.55 -32.94
N ILE A 240 12.12 28.83 -32.71
CA ILE A 240 12.80 28.69 -31.41
C ILE A 240 13.08 30.06 -30.78
N GLU A 241 13.39 31.08 -31.59
CA GLU A 241 13.67 32.45 -31.12
C GLU A 241 12.50 33.13 -30.42
N LYS A 242 11.26 32.95 -30.93
CA LYS A 242 10.07 33.55 -30.29
C LYS A 242 9.74 32.87 -28.97
N VAL A 243 9.99 31.57 -28.90
CA VAL A 243 9.82 30.77 -27.69
C VAL A 243 10.84 31.20 -26.63
N ASN A 244 12.13 31.27 -26.98
CA ASN A 244 13.20 31.70 -26.06
C ASN A 244 12.97 33.12 -25.51
N ALA A 245 12.48 34.05 -26.33
CA ALA A 245 12.18 35.41 -25.86
C ALA A 245 11.07 35.45 -24.78
N ALA A 246 10.00 34.65 -24.95
CA ALA A 246 8.93 34.55 -23.96
C ALA A 246 9.41 33.86 -22.66
N LEU A 247 10.25 32.83 -22.79
CA LEU A 247 10.82 32.09 -21.66
C LEU A 247 11.74 32.96 -20.81
N ASN A 248 12.62 33.74 -21.43
CA ASN A 248 13.50 34.67 -20.71
C ASN A 248 12.71 35.67 -19.86
N SER A 249 11.57 36.16 -20.35
CA SER A 249 10.69 37.04 -19.58
C SER A 249 10.08 36.35 -18.36
N LEU A 250 9.74 35.07 -18.46
CA LEU A 250 9.20 34.29 -17.35
C LEU A 250 10.29 34.00 -16.31
N GLN A 251 11.49 33.64 -16.75
CA GLN A 251 12.63 33.39 -15.87
C GLN A 251 12.98 34.61 -15.02
N VAL A 252 13.10 35.79 -15.64
CA VAL A 252 13.36 37.06 -14.91
C VAL A 252 12.28 37.34 -13.86
N THR A 253 11.02 37.06 -14.18
CA THR A 253 9.90 37.26 -13.24
C THR A 253 9.99 36.30 -12.06
N ALA A 254 10.36 35.05 -12.32
CA ALA A 254 10.50 34.02 -11.30
C ALA A 254 11.72 34.23 -10.41
N ASP A 255 12.86 34.65 -10.98
CA ASP A 255 14.04 35.06 -10.21
C ASP A 255 13.69 36.21 -9.26
N SER A 256 12.93 37.20 -9.76
CA SER A 256 12.44 38.31 -8.92
C SER A 256 11.51 37.83 -7.80
N MET A 257 10.70 36.80 -8.05
CA MET A 257 9.81 36.20 -7.06
C MET A 257 10.59 35.38 -6.01
N LYS A 258 11.57 34.59 -6.44
CA LYS A 258 12.48 33.85 -5.55
C LYS A 258 13.26 34.82 -4.66
N ASP A 259 13.86 35.84 -5.25
CA ASP A 259 14.57 36.89 -4.52
C ASP A 259 13.65 37.59 -3.50
N PHE A 260 12.38 37.82 -3.86
CA PHE A 260 11.40 38.37 -2.92
C PHE A 260 11.14 37.41 -1.76
N ILE A 261 10.93 36.12 -2.01
CA ILE A 261 10.68 35.11 -0.97
C ILE A 261 11.88 34.96 -0.04
N ASP A 262 13.08 34.82 -0.59
CA ASP A 262 14.31 34.57 0.17
C ASP A 262 14.71 35.77 1.04
N ASN A 263 14.51 37.00 0.53
CA ASN A 263 14.92 38.22 1.23
C ASN A 263 13.81 38.87 2.08
N ASN A 264 12.56 38.40 1.99
CA ASN A 264 11.42 38.95 2.74
C ASN A 264 10.68 37.87 3.57
N PRO A 265 11.37 37.12 4.44
CA PRO A 265 10.77 36.03 5.21
C PRO A 265 9.64 36.51 6.15
N GLU A 266 9.72 37.76 6.63
CA GLU A 266 8.68 38.36 7.48
C GLU A 266 7.37 38.63 6.72
N TYR A 267 7.43 38.97 5.43
CA TYR A 267 6.24 39.14 4.60
C TYR A 267 5.59 37.79 4.27
N MET A 268 6.40 36.75 4.07
CA MET A 268 5.89 35.39 3.92
C MET A 268 5.21 34.90 5.20
N ARG A 269 5.79 35.19 6.37
CA ARG A 269 5.18 34.92 7.68
C ARG A 269 3.85 35.67 7.86
N TYR A 270 3.79 36.94 7.48
CA TYR A 270 2.56 37.73 7.53
C TYR A 270 1.49 37.21 6.57
N LEU A 271 1.83 36.92 5.31
CA LEU A 271 0.91 36.34 4.33
C LEU A 271 0.39 34.97 4.79
N ALA A 272 1.27 34.16 5.37
CA ALA A 272 0.95 32.88 5.97
C ALA A 272 -0.04 33.02 7.15
N GLU A 273 0.18 33.99 8.04
CA GLU A 273 -0.71 34.30 9.15
C GLU A 273 -2.08 34.79 8.66
N GLN A 274 -2.11 35.67 7.65
CA GLN A 274 -3.35 36.14 7.05
C GLN A 274 -4.10 35.01 6.30
N MET A 275 -3.40 34.15 5.57
CA MET A 275 -4.01 32.97 4.96
C MET A 275 -4.55 32.01 6.01
N ALA A 276 -3.86 31.79 7.12
CA ALA A 276 -4.36 30.94 8.20
C ALA A 276 -5.67 31.50 8.76
N VAL A 277 -5.76 32.82 8.98
CA VAL A 277 -6.99 33.48 9.44
C VAL A 277 -8.12 33.36 8.42
N GLU A 278 -7.84 33.57 7.14
CA GLU A 278 -8.85 33.48 6.06
C GLU A 278 -9.28 32.04 5.73
N LEU A 279 -8.40 31.06 5.94
CA LEU A 279 -8.69 29.64 5.69
C LEU A 279 -9.25 28.92 6.92
N GLN A 280 -9.16 29.51 8.12
CA GLN A 280 -9.73 28.94 9.34
C GLN A 280 -11.21 28.54 9.19
N PRO A 281 -12.11 29.36 8.60
CA PRO A 281 -13.51 28.99 8.43
C PRO A 281 -13.71 27.80 7.49
N LEU A 282 -12.83 27.65 6.49
CA LEU A 282 -12.85 26.52 5.55
C LEU A 282 -12.38 25.23 6.24
N VAL A 283 -11.35 25.31 7.08
CA VAL A 283 -10.87 24.16 7.87
C VAL A 283 -11.94 23.74 8.87
N ASP A 284 -12.55 24.69 9.58
CA ASP A 284 -13.61 24.40 10.56
C ASP A 284 -14.86 23.77 9.89
N ASP A 285 -15.22 24.22 8.68
CA ASP A 285 -16.31 23.64 7.88
C ASP A 285 -15.97 22.22 7.39
N ILE A 286 -14.72 21.96 6.99
CA ILE A 286 -14.26 20.62 6.61
C ILE A 286 -14.25 19.68 7.83
N ASP A 287 -13.78 20.15 8.99
CA ASP A 287 -13.72 19.34 10.21
C ASP A 287 -15.14 18.97 10.69
N GLN A 288 -16.07 19.93 10.69
CA GLN A 288 -17.49 19.64 10.96
C GLN A 288 -18.09 18.63 9.99
N LYS A 289 -17.85 18.79 8.68
CA LYS A 289 -18.37 17.88 7.66
C LYS A 289 -17.74 16.49 7.76
N THR A 290 -16.45 16.42 8.07
CA THR A 290 -15.72 15.17 8.23
C THR A 290 -16.21 14.42 9.46
N GLN A 291 -16.35 15.11 10.59
CA GLN A 291 -16.90 14.52 11.81
C GLN A 291 -18.33 14.00 11.61
N ALA A 292 -19.18 14.76 10.91
CA ALA A 292 -20.53 14.33 10.58
C ALA A 292 -20.55 13.09 9.65
N ARG A 293 -19.60 12.98 8.72
CA ARG A 293 -19.46 11.81 7.85
C ARG A 293 -18.90 10.59 8.59
N LEU A 294 -17.91 10.78 9.47
CA LEU A 294 -17.35 9.71 10.29
C LEU A 294 -18.37 9.16 11.27
N SER A 295 -19.19 10.02 11.89
CA SER A 295 -20.30 9.56 12.74
C SER A 295 -21.33 8.77 11.93
N GLN A 296 -21.68 9.23 10.73
CA GLN A 296 -22.60 8.51 9.84
C GLN A 296 -22.03 7.13 9.44
N LEU A 297 -20.75 7.04 9.09
CA LEU A 297 -20.09 5.78 8.76
C LEU A 297 -20.02 4.83 9.96
N GLY A 298 -19.80 5.36 11.17
CA GLY A 298 -19.83 4.57 12.40
C GLY A 298 -21.20 3.93 12.66
N GLU A 299 -22.28 4.71 12.47
CA GLU A 299 -23.65 4.21 12.57
C GLU A 299 -23.97 3.15 11.50
N GLU A 300 -23.58 3.40 10.23
CA GLU A 300 -23.75 2.44 9.14
C GLU A 300 -22.99 1.14 9.41
N ARG A 301 -21.74 1.22 9.92
CA ARG A 301 -20.92 0.06 10.26
C ARG A 301 -21.53 -0.76 11.39
N GLN A 302 -22.04 -0.10 12.43
CA GLN A 302 -22.69 -0.77 13.55
C GLN A 302 -23.99 -1.47 13.13
N ALA A 303 -24.76 -0.87 12.21
CA ALA A 303 -25.92 -1.52 11.60
C ALA A 303 -25.51 -2.75 10.77
N LEU A 304 -24.40 -2.66 10.03
CA LEU A 304 -23.81 -3.76 9.25
C LEU A 304 -23.32 -4.89 10.14
N GLU A 305 -22.65 -4.59 11.25
CA GLU A 305 -22.20 -5.59 12.22
C GLU A 305 -23.38 -6.34 12.86
N LEU A 306 -24.46 -5.63 13.20
CA LEU A 306 -25.69 -6.25 13.71
C LEU A 306 -26.38 -7.12 12.65
N MET A 307 -26.35 -6.71 11.38
CA MET A 307 -26.87 -7.50 10.26
C MET A 307 -26.05 -8.78 10.06
N VAL A 308 -24.71 -8.68 10.02
CA VAL A 308 -23.81 -9.83 9.88
C VAL A 308 -23.90 -10.78 11.07
N ALA A 309 -24.03 -10.27 12.29
CA ALA A 309 -24.23 -11.10 13.48
C ALA A 309 -25.54 -11.90 13.40
N ARG A 310 -26.62 -11.27 12.90
CA ARG A 310 -27.90 -11.94 12.65
C ARG A 310 -27.76 -13.01 11.57
N GLU A 311 -27.14 -12.69 10.44
CA GLU A 311 -26.89 -13.66 9.36
C GLU A 311 -26.04 -14.84 9.82
N ARG A 312 -25.00 -14.61 10.63
CA ARG A 312 -24.18 -15.68 11.20
C ARG A 312 -24.99 -16.60 12.13
N GLN A 313 -25.89 -16.04 12.91
CA GLN A 313 -26.77 -16.83 13.79
C GLN A 313 -27.76 -17.67 12.97
N GLU A 314 -28.34 -17.11 11.92
CA GLU A 314 -29.23 -17.83 11.00
C GLU A 314 -28.48 -18.94 10.26
N ILE A 315 -27.28 -18.66 9.75
CA ILE A 315 -26.40 -19.66 9.10
C ILE A 315 -26.02 -20.77 10.09
N ALA A 316 -25.68 -20.44 11.34
CA ALA A 316 -25.36 -21.43 12.36
C ALA A 316 -26.54 -22.37 12.66
N GLN A 317 -27.77 -21.84 12.68
CA GLN A 317 -28.99 -22.64 12.84
C GLN A 317 -29.24 -23.56 11.63
N ILE A 318 -29.05 -23.06 10.41
CA ILE A 318 -29.18 -23.85 9.18
C ILE A 318 -28.14 -24.99 9.17
N ILE A 319 -26.87 -24.70 9.46
CA ILE A 319 -25.80 -25.70 9.50
C ILE A 319 -26.06 -26.73 10.61
N THR A 320 -26.56 -26.31 11.77
CA THR A 320 -26.89 -27.25 12.86
C THR A 320 -28.03 -28.18 12.45
N HIS A 321 -29.07 -27.65 11.81
CA HIS A 321 -30.19 -28.44 11.28
C HIS A 321 -29.74 -29.43 10.19
N GLU A 322 -28.83 -29.01 9.30
CA GLU A 322 -28.23 -29.90 8.30
C GLU A 322 -27.38 -30.99 8.94
N ARG A 323 -26.60 -30.67 9.99
CA ARG A 323 -25.78 -31.65 10.72
C ARG A 323 -26.64 -32.65 11.49
N GLU A 324 -27.76 -32.24 12.08
CA GLU A 324 -28.69 -33.14 12.76
C GLU A 324 -29.35 -34.11 11.76
N LYS A 325 -29.79 -33.61 10.60
CA LYS A 325 -30.32 -34.47 9.52
C LYS A 325 -29.25 -35.41 8.98
N PHE A 326 -28.03 -34.93 8.78
CA PHE A 326 -26.91 -35.75 8.31
C PHE A 326 -26.52 -36.84 9.32
N ALA A 327 -26.54 -36.53 10.63
CA ALA A 327 -26.29 -37.51 11.68
C ALA A 327 -27.37 -38.62 11.72
N GLN A 328 -28.64 -38.26 11.53
CA GLN A 328 -29.74 -39.22 11.43
C GLN A 328 -29.61 -40.12 10.18
N ASP A 329 -29.25 -39.55 9.04
CA ASP A 329 -29.00 -40.32 7.82
C ASP A 329 -27.80 -41.24 7.97
N MET A 330 -26.70 -40.80 8.60
CA MET A 330 -25.54 -41.64 8.92
C MET A 330 -25.91 -42.81 9.82
N ASP A 331 -26.74 -42.59 10.84
CA ASP A 331 -27.12 -43.64 11.78
C ASP A 331 -28.01 -44.70 11.10
N ARG A 332 -28.92 -44.25 10.22
CA ARG A 332 -29.73 -45.16 9.39
C ARG A 332 -28.87 -45.97 8.41
N VAL A 333 -27.95 -45.32 7.71
CA VAL A 333 -27.04 -45.99 6.77
C VAL A 333 -26.13 -46.98 7.50
N SER A 334 -25.62 -46.62 8.69
CA SER A 334 -24.82 -47.51 9.52
C SER A 334 -25.59 -48.77 9.92
N GLN A 335 -26.84 -48.63 10.37
CA GLN A 335 -27.70 -49.77 10.73
C GLN A 335 -28.06 -50.65 9.52
N GLU A 336 -28.31 -50.05 8.35
CA GLU A 336 -28.54 -50.80 7.11
C GLU A 336 -27.29 -51.59 6.68
N VAL A 337 -26.09 -51.01 6.77
CA VAL A 337 -24.84 -51.71 6.47
C VAL A 337 -24.58 -52.85 7.46
N VAL A 338 -24.78 -52.63 8.76
CA VAL A 338 -24.58 -53.65 9.79
C VAL A 338 -25.59 -54.80 9.63
N SER A 339 -26.86 -54.50 9.38
CA SER A 339 -27.88 -55.53 9.18
C SER A 339 -27.63 -56.34 7.90
N LEU A 340 -27.20 -55.69 6.81
CA LEU A 340 -26.83 -56.37 5.57
C LEU A 340 -25.60 -57.26 5.78
N ALA A 341 -24.58 -56.77 6.49
CA ALA A 341 -23.38 -57.54 6.82
C ALA A 341 -23.70 -58.75 7.69
N MET A 342 -24.54 -58.60 8.72
CA MET A 342 -24.96 -59.71 9.59
C MET A 342 -25.80 -60.73 8.84
N THR A 343 -26.69 -60.28 7.95
CA THR A 343 -27.49 -61.17 7.10
C THR A 343 -26.59 -61.98 6.17
N LYS A 344 -25.60 -61.34 5.53
CA LYS A 344 -24.62 -62.02 4.68
C LYS A 344 -23.70 -62.95 5.45
N LEU A 345 -23.35 -62.60 6.69
CA LEU A 345 -22.57 -63.46 7.57
C LEU A 345 -23.34 -64.73 7.95
N ILE A 346 -24.62 -64.62 8.30
CA ILE A 346 -25.50 -65.77 8.55
C ILE A 346 -25.61 -66.66 7.30
N GLU A 347 -25.75 -66.06 6.12
CA GLU A 347 -25.81 -66.78 4.84
C GLU A 347 -24.51 -67.55 4.56
N LEU A 348 -23.35 -66.93 4.82
CA LEU A 348 -22.02 -67.55 4.73
C LEU A 348 -21.85 -68.70 5.72
N VAL A 349 -22.27 -68.52 6.97
CA VAL A 349 -22.20 -69.59 7.99
C VAL A 349 -23.07 -70.76 7.59
N LYS A 350 -24.31 -70.51 7.15
CA LYS A 350 -25.22 -71.56 6.68
C LYS A 350 -24.62 -72.33 5.49
N SER A 351 -24.07 -71.61 4.52
CA SER A 351 -23.39 -72.21 3.36
C SER A 351 -22.20 -73.07 3.80
N THR A 352 -21.38 -72.56 4.72
CA THR A 352 -20.21 -73.28 5.26
C THR A 352 -20.61 -74.55 5.99
N ILE A 353 -21.66 -74.52 6.81
CA ILE A 353 -22.18 -75.71 7.51
C ILE A 353 -22.68 -76.74 6.50
N ILE A 354 -23.38 -76.33 5.45
CA ILE A 354 -23.83 -77.26 4.39
C ILE A 354 -22.64 -77.92 3.71
N TYR A 355 -21.63 -77.15 3.31
CA TYR A 355 -20.41 -77.71 2.71
C TYR A 355 -19.66 -78.63 3.68
N PHE A 356 -19.64 -78.30 4.98
CA PHE A 356 -19.02 -79.14 6.01
C PHE A 356 -19.75 -80.47 6.20
N ILE A 357 -21.09 -80.47 6.21
CA ILE A 357 -21.90 -81.70 6.24
C ILE A 357 -21.65 -82.54 4.98
N LEU A 358 -21.63 -81.90 3.80
CA LEU A 358 -21.28 -82.58 2.55
C LEU A 358 -19.88 -83.19 2.59
N PHE A 359 -18.91 -82.47 3.15
CA PHE A 359 -17.55 -82.95 3.31
C PHE A 359 -17.46 -84.17 4.24
N ILE A 360 -18.15 -84.13 5.39
CA ILE A 360 -18.25 -85.29 6.30
C ILE A 360 -18.92 -86.47 5.61
N ALA A 361 -20.01 -86.23 4.89
CA ALA A 361 -20.70 -87.28 4.13
C ALA A 361 -19.76 -87.91 3.10
N VAL A 362 -18.97 -87.13 2.36
CA VAL A 362 -17.97 -87.66 1.44
C VAL A 362 -16.92 -88.48 2.18
N ILE A 363 -16.39 -88.01 3.30
CA ILE A 363 -15.38 -88.75 4.09
C ILE A 363 -15.92 -90.08 4.61
N PHE A 364 -17.17 -90.15 5.06
CA PHE A 364 -17.76 -91.38 5.61
C PHE A 364 -18.26 -92.34 4.54
N PHE A 365 -18.88 -91.83 3.47
CA PHE A 365 -19.49 -92.66 2.43
C PHE A 365 -18.52 -93.01 1.29
N ALA A 366 -17.46 -92.24 1.03
CA ALA A 366 -16.48 -92.58 0.00
C ALA A 366 -15.68 -93.87 0.32
N PRO A 367 -15.22 -94.15 1.56
CA PRO A 367 -14.57 -95.41 1.91
C PRO A 367 -15.52 -96.61 1.80
N LEU A 368 -16.81 -96.42 2.13
CA LEU A 368 -17.85 -97.44 1.98
C LEU A 368 -18.15 -97.74 0.50
N GLY A 369 -18.25 -96.71 -0.34
CA GLY A 369 -18.44 -96.84 -1.79
C GLY A 369 -17.25 -97.51 -2.48
N LEU A 370 -16.03 -97.08 -2.14
CA LEU A 370 -14.80 -97.71 -2.63
C LEU A 370 -14.64 -99.14 -2.10
N GLY A 371 -14.92 -99.38 -0.82
CA GLY A 371 -14.89 -100.70 -0.19
C GLY A 371 -15.87 -101.69 -0.82
N TYR A 372 -17.10 -101.26 -1.12
CA TYR A 372 -18.09 -102.08 -1.84
C TYR A 372 -17.63 -102.40 -3.27
N TRP A 373 -17.05 -101.42 -3.96
CA TRP A 373 -16.56 -101.60 -5.33
C TRP A 373 -15.33 -102.54 -5.42
N PHE A 374 -14.37 -102.42 -4.49
CA PHE A 374 -13.23 -103.33 -4.40
C PHE A 374 -13.62 -104.71 -3.89
N GLY A 375 -14.56 -104.82 -2.95
CA GLY A 375 -15.10 -106.09 -2.46
C GLY A 375 -15.80 -106.91 -3.56
N LYS A 376 -16.55 -106.23 -4.44
CA LYS A 376 -17.19 -106.86 -5.61
C LYS A 376 -16.18 -107.36 -6.64
N ARG A 377 -14.99 -106.74 -6.73
CA ARG A 377 -13.88 -107.20 -7.61
C ARG A 377 -13.02 -108.29 -6.98
N ALA A 378 -12.89 -108.34 -5.65
CA ALA A 378 -12.20 -109.42 -4.94
C ALA A 378 -13.00 -110.73 -4.96
N ALA A 379 -14.34 -110.66 -4.82
CA ALA A 379 -15.21 -111.83 -4.93
C ALA A 379 -15.20 -112.50 -6.32
N VAL A 380 -14.90 -111.73 -7.38
CA VAL A 380 -14.79 -112.24 -8.76
C VAL A 380 -13.45 -112.94 -9.02
N LYS A 381 -12.40 -112.74 -8.19
CA LYS A 381 -11.09 -113.40 -8.37
C LYS A 381 -10.95 -114.72 -7.61
N THR A 382 -11.73 -114.97 -6.55
CA THR A 382 -11.64 -116.21 -5.76
C THR A 382 -12.51 -117.36 -6.31
N GLN A 383 -13.38 -117.09 -7.31
CA GLN A 383 -14.12 -118.13 -8.04
C GLN A 383 -13.46 -118.61 -9.35
N VAL A 384 -12.28 -118.07 -9.72
CA VAL A 384 -11.58 -118.39 -11.00
C VAL A 384 -10.27 -119.18 -10.80
N LYS A 385 -10.08 -119.80 -9.63
CA LYS A 385 -9.05 -120.83 -9.43
C LYS A 385 -9.72 -122.10 -8.89
N GLN A 386 -10.47 -122.76 -9.78
CA GLN A 386 -10.69 -124.20 -9.71
C GLN A 386 -9.36 -124.94 -9.84
N SER A 387 -9.35 -126.18 -9.32
CA SER A 387 -8.68 -127.37 -9.87
C SER A 387 -7.17 -127.33 -10.06
#